data_AF-A0A2V7VF76-F1
#
_entry.id   AF-A0A2V7VF76-F1
#
_cell.length_a   1.000
_cell.length_b   1.000
_cell.length_c   1.000
_cell.angle_alpha   90.00
_cell.angle_beta   90.00
_cell.angle_gamma   90.00
#
_symmetry.space_group_name_H-M   'P 1'
#
loop_
_entity.id
_entity.type
_entity.pdbx_description
1 polymer ?
#
loop_
_entity_poly.entity_id
_entity_poly.type
_entity_poly.pdbx_seq_one_letter_code
_entity_poly.pdbx_strand_id
1 'polypeptide(L)'
;MAAQGVLPLKPEDLLELLADLVKDPEAAVAEAAKAALAAFPAAEFLPILKSRETPPPVLAWAVTFRPERELREATLQNTSLADEVIETLARSLSTELAELVVINQVRLLRRTSLLEALEANPSLSNDQKRRLRELRETFKIGAKGEPSPKHPATPPPASEPNAEAAEPLAPAPTSEARSRRSTG
;
A
#
# COMPACT_ATOMS: atom_id res chain seq x y z
N MET A 1 3.19 -16.23 45.98
CA MET A 1 3.02 -16.68 44.57
C MET A 1 2.14 -15.65 43.87
N ALA A 2 2.74 -14.75 43.08
CA ALA A 2 2.05 -13.65 42.40
C ALA A 2 2.64 -13.51 40.97
N ALA A 3 2.68 -14.64 40.26
CA ALA A 3 3.29 -14.76 38.93
C ALA A 3 2.39 -15.55 37.96
N GLN A 4 1.07 -15.36 38.08
CA GLN A 4 0.09 -15.77 37.06
C GLN A 4 -0.82 -14.57 36.80
N GLY A 5 -0.22 -13.51 36.24
CA GLY A 5 -1.00 -12.41 35.69
C GLY A 5 -1.66 -12.90 34.41
N VAL A 6 -2.84 -13.52 34.53
CA VAL A 6 -3.73 -13.69 33.38
C VAL A 6 -4.16 -12.29 33.01
N LEU A 7 -3.50 -11.70 32.00
CA LEU A 7 -3.87 -10.38 31.51
C LEU A 7 -5.32 -10.49 30.99
N PRO A 8 -6.30 -9.76 31.56
CA PRO A 8 -7.69 -9.85 31.13
C PRO A 8 -7.84 -9.06 29.84
N LEU A 9 -7.32 -9.64 28.75
CA LEU A 9 -7.44 -9.10 27.41
C LEU A 9 -8.78 -9.47 26.82
N LYS A 10 -9.33 -8.57 26.02
CA LYS A 10 -10.40 -8.94 25.11
C LYS A 10 -9.84 -9.89 24.05
N PRO A 11 -10.68 -10.75 23.44
CA PRO A 11 -10.22 -11.68 22.42
C PRO A 11 -9.44 -11.00 21.28
N GLU A 12 -9.83 -9.79 20.88
CA GLU A 12 -9.18 -9.02 19.82
C GLU A 12 -7.76 -8.61 20.21
N ASP A 13 -7.59 -8.07 21.41
CA ASP A 13 -6.29 -7.64 21.94
C ASP A 13 -5.34 -8.83 22.12
N LEU A 14 -5.88 -9.99 22.55
CA LEU A 14 -5.10 -11.22 22.67
C LEU A 14 -4.63 -11.72 21.30
N LEU A 15 -5.52 -11.74 20.31
CA LEU A 15 -5.17 -12.19 18.95
C LEU A 15 -4.14 -11.27 18.29
N GLU A 16 -4.24 -9.95 18.52
CA GLU A 16 -3.24 -8.99 18.05
C GLU A 16 -1.86 -9.27 18.64
N LEU A 17 -1.79 -9.42 19.97
CA LEU A 17 -0.55 -9.76 20.66
C LEU A 17 0.04 -11.07 20.13
N LEU A 18 -0.78 -12.10 19.98
CA LEU A 18 -0.32 -13.38 19.44
C LEU A 18 0.18 -13.25 17.99
N ALA A 19 -0.51 -12.48 17.15
CA ALA A 19 -0.12 -12.25 15.76
C ALA A 19 1.23 -11.53 15.65
N ASP A 20 1.55 -10.65 16.59
CA ASP A 20 2.85 -9.99 16.69
C ASP A 20 3.93 -10.95 17.19
N LEU A 21 3.62 -11.75 18.22
CA LEU A 21 4.55 -12.73 18.80
C LEU A 21 4.95 -13.85 17.84
N VAL A 22 4.20 -14.09 16.76
CA VAL A 22 4.61 -15.03 15.68
C VAL A 22 5.97 -14.65 15.06
N LYS A 23 6.38 -13.38 15.18
CA LYS A 23 7.65 -12.86 14.65
C LYS A 23 8.73 -12.69 15.74
N ASP A 24 8.48 -13.21 16.95
CA ASP A 24 9.42 -13.08 18.07
C ASP A 24 10.77 -13.73 17.74
N PRO A 25 11.91 -13.08 18.08
CA PRO A 25 13.24 -13.67 17.84
C PRO A 25 13.48 -14.95 18.64
N GLU A 26 12.80 -15.15 19.77
CA GLU A 26 12.85 -16.38 20.53
C GLU A 26 11.90 -17.42 19.93
N ALA A 27 12.47 -18.47 19.35
CA ALA A 27 11.72 -19.48 18.60
C ALA A 27 10.63 -20.15 19.45
N ALA A 28 10.88 -20.37 20.74
CA ALA A 28 9.89 -20.96 21.64
C ALA A 28 8.64 -20.08 21.80
N VAL A 29 8.82 -18.75 21.84
CA VAL A 29 7.70 -17.79 21.95
C VAL A 29 6.91 -17.75 20.65
N ALA A 30 7.61 -17.65 19.51
CA ALA A 30 6.97 -17.64 18.20
C ALA A 30 6.15 -18.90 17.92
N GLU A 31 6.69 -20.09 18.23
CA GLU A 31 5.96 -21.36 18.07
C GLU A 31 4.75 -21.47 19.01
N ALA A 32 4.88 -21.02 20.27
CA ALA A 32 3.75 -20.98 21.19
C ALA A 32 2.63 -20.06 20.68
N ALA A 33 2.97 -18.90 20.11
CA ALA A 33 2.00 -17.97 19.54
C ALA A 33 1.29 -18.56 18.31
N LYS A 34 2.04 -19.19 17.40
CA LYS A 34 1.47 -19.91 16.24
C LYS A 34 0.52 -21.01 16.67
N ALA A 35 0.90 -21.81 17.67
CA ALA A 35 0.08 -22.89 18.19
C ALA A 35 -1.22 -22.36 18.83
N ALA A 36 -1.14 -21.26 19.59
CA ALA A 36 -2.31 -20.62 20.20
C ALA A 36 -3.28 -20.09 19.14
N LEU A 37 -2.79 -19.39 18.11
CA LEU A 37 -3.61 -18.89 17.01
C LEU A 37 -4.22 -20.02 16.17
N ALA A 38 -3.49 -21.12 15.96
CA ALA A 38 -3.99 -22.29 15.25
C ALA A 38 -5.08 -23.02 16.05
N ALA A 39 -4.94 -23.08 17.37
CA ALA A 39 -5.92 -23.69 18.27
C ALA A 39 -7.17 -22.82 18.51
N PHE A 40 -7.13 -21.53 18.16
CA PHE A 40 -8.26 -20.62 18.39
C PHE A 40 -9.52 -21.10 17.63
N PRO A 41 -10.70 -21.22 18.28
CA PRO A 41 -11.89 -21.79 17.66
C PRO A 41 -12.38 -20.96 16.47
N ALA A 42 -12.66 -21.63 15.34
CA ALA A 42 -13.10 -20.95 14.12
C ALA A 42 -14.40 -20.15 14.32
N ALA A 43 -15.34 -20.68 15.10
CA ALA A 43 -16.61 -20.03 15.39
C ALA A 43 -16.45 -18.70 16.16
N GLU A 44 -15.45 -18.62 17.04
CA GLU A 44 -15.11 -17.40 17.78
C GLU A 44 -14.25 -16.45 16.94
N PHE A 45 -13.43 -17.00 16.04
CA PHE A 45 -12.57 -16.20 15.18
C PHE A 45 -13.36 -15.46 14.09
N LEU A 46 -14.38 -16.12 13.52
CA LEU A 46 -15.17 -15.58 12.41
C LEU A 46 -15.77 -14.18 12.67
N PRO A 47 -16.46 -13.89 13.80
CA PRO A 47 -16.98 -12.56 14.07
C PRO A 47 -15.87 -11.50 14.19
N ILE A 48 -14.70 -11.88 14.73
CA ILE A 48 -13.53 -11.00 14.81
C ILE A 48 -13.04 -10.69 13.39
N LEU A 49 -12.82 -11.68 12.53
CA LEU A 49 -12.35 -11.43 11.15
C LEU A 49 -13.33 -10.60 10.30
N LYS A 50 -14.63 -10.56 10.65
CA LYS A 50 -15.63 -9.69 10.00
C LYS A 50 -15.60 -8.24 10.50
N SER A 51 -15.07 -7.99 11.70
CA SER A 51 -15.00 -6.65 12.27
C SER A 51 -13.98 -5.79 11.52
N ARG A 52 -14.36 -4.54 11.19
CA ARG A 52 -13.44 -3.57 10.57
C ARG A 52 -12.36 -3.08 11.52
N GLU A 53 -12.58 -3.23 12.82
CA GLU A 53 -11.63 -2.86 13.87
C GLU A 53 -10.55 -3.92 14.07
N THR A 54 -10.66 -5.08 13.40
CA THR A 54 -9.69 -6.16 13.54
C THR A 54 -8.32 -5.74 13.04
N PRO A 55 -7.28 -5.91 13.88
CA PRO A 55 -5.94 -5.49 13.53
C PRO A 55 -5.43 -6.20 12.25
N PRO A 56 -4.77 -5.46 11.33
CA PRO A 56 -4.23 -6.03 10.10
C PRO A 56 -3.32 -7.26 10.27
N PRO A 57 -2.45 -7.36 11.32
CA PRO A 57 -1.65 -8.57 11.55
C PRO A 57 -2.49 -9.83 11.77
N VAL A 58 -3.63 -9.70 12.47
CA VAL A 58 -4.55 -10.82 12.74
C VAL A 58 -5.18 -11.30 11.43
N LEU A 59 -5.66 -10.37 10.60
CA LEU A 59 -6.20 -10.68 9.27
C LEU A 59 -5.14 -11.36 8.39
N ALA A 60 -3.92 -10.81 8.36
CA ALA A 60 -2.83 -11.35 7.55
C ALA A 60 -2.46 -12.78 7.96
N TRP A 61 -2.39 -13.04 9.26
CA TRP A 61 -2.14 -14.38 9.78
C TRP A 61 -3.28 -15.34 9.43
N ALA A 62 -4.53 -14.92 9.66
CA ALA A 62 -5.70 -15.76 9.44
C ALA A 62 -5.82 -16.20 7.97
N VAL A 63 -5.74 -15.28 7.01
CA VAL A 63 -5.87 -15.64 5.57
C VAL A 63 -4.75 -16.56 5.09
N THR A 64 -3.56 -16.47 5.71
CA THR A 64 -2.39 -17.27 5.34
C THR A 64 -2.46 -18.68 5.92
N PHE A 65 -2.79 -18.80 7.21
CA PHE A 65 -2.60 -20.06 7.95
C PHE A 65 -3.90 -20.80 8.28
N ARG A 66 -5.07 -20.14 8.25
CA ARG A 66 -6.35 -20.80 8.51
C ARG A 66 -6.92 -21.36 7.21
N PRO A 67 -7.11 -22.70 7.10
CA PRO A 67 -7.61 -23.32 5.87
C PRO A 67 -9.11 -23.17 5.68
N GLU A 68 -9.85 -22.86 6.74
CA GLU A 68 -11.31 -22.81 6.71
C GLU A 68 -11.79 -21.74 5.72
N ARG A 69 -12.60 -22.17 4.75
CA ARG A 69 -13.10 -21.31 3.68
C ARG A 69 -13.80 -20.06 4.21
N GLU A 70 -14.68 -20.23 5.20
CA GLU A 70 -15.46 -19.13 5.78
C GLU A 70 -14.57 -18.05 6.43
N LEU A 71 -13.46 -18.46 7.08
CA LEU A 71 -12.50 -17.51 7.67
C LEU A 71 -11.74 -16.76 6.57
N ARG A 72 -11.33 -17.45 5.51
CA ARG A 72 -10.65 -16.82 4.36
C ARG A 72 -11.56 -15.84 3.62
N GLU A 73 -12.83 -16.22 3.39
CA GLU A 73 -13.83 -15.33 2.79
C GLU A 73 -14.04 -14.07 3.65
N ALA A 74 -14.25 -14.23 4.95
CA ALA A 74 -14.40 -13.11 5.88
C ALA A 74 -13.18 -12.18 5.85
N THR A 75 -11.97 -12.76 5.82
CA THR A 75 -10.73 -11.99 5.82
C THR A 75 -10.51 -11.22 4.51
N LEU A 76 -10.77 -11.84 3.36
CA LEU A 76 -10.66 -11.19 2.05
C LEU A 76 -11.71 -10.07 1.84
N GLN A 77 -12.89 -10.22 2.44
CA GLN A 77 -13.93 -9.19 2.43
C GLN A 77 -13.63 -8.03 3.39
N ASN A 78 -12.71 -8.22 4.35
CA ASN A 78 -12.35 -7.20 5.31
C ASN A 78 -11.47 -6.12 4.64
N THR A 79 -11.94 -4.86 4.70
CA THR A 79 -11.24 -3.72 4.10
C THR A 79 -9.94 -3.34 4.81
N SER A 80 -9.77 -3.77 6.06
CA SER A 80 -8.56 -3.53 6.86
C SER A 80 -7.42 -4.49 6.50
N LEU A 81 -7.68 -5.56 5.74
CA LEU A 81 -6.63 -6.43 5.21
C LEU A 81 -5.80 -5.68 4.17
N ALA A 82 -4.48 -5.65 4.36
CA ALA A 82 -3.54 -4.99 3.48
C ALA A 82 -3.50 -5.62 2.07
N ASP A 83 -3.36 -4.78 1.03
CA ASP A 83 -3.36 -5.23 -0.36
C ASP A 83 -2.16 -6.13 -0.67
N GLU A 84 -1.02 -5.86 -0.03
CA GLU A 84 0.23 -6.63 -0.14
C GLU A 84 0.01 -8.09 0.25
N VAL A 85 -0.75 -8.34 1.33
CA VAL A 85 -1.04 -9.69 1.80
C VAL A 85 -1.88 -10.43 0.75
N ILE A 86 -2.90 -9.78 0.21
CA ILE A 86 -3.72 -10.39 -0.85
C ILE A 86 -2.87 -10.68 -2.09
N GLU A 87 -1.95 -9.79 -2.46
CA GLU A 87 -1.04 -10.00 -3.59
C GLU A 87 -0.19 -11.26 -3.43
N THR A 88 0.35 -11.51 -2.23
CA THR A 88 1.14 -12.73 -1.98
C THR A 88 0.34 -14.02 -2.17
N LEU A 89 -0.99 -13.96 -1.96
CA LEU A 89 -1.88 -15.12 -2.09
C LEU A 89 -2.54 -15.22 -3.46
N ALA A 90 -2.63 -14.10 -4.21
CA ALA A 90 -3.46 -13.93 -5.40
C ALA A 90 -3.28 -15.05 -6.45
N ARG A 91 -2.05 -15.54 -6.66
CA ARG A 91 -1.72 -16.61 -7.61
C ARG A 91 -2.26 -17.99 -7.23
N SER A 92 -2.61 -18.18 -5.95
CA SER A 92 -2.99 -19.48 -5.37
C SER A 92 -4.45 -19.53 -4.89
N LEU A 93 -5.18 -18.41 -4.95
CA LEU A 93 -6.58 -18.37 -4.57
C LEU A 93 -7.40 -19.32 -5.44
N SER A 94 -8.37 -20.02 -4.83
CA SER A 94 -9.39 -20.75 -5.58
C SER A 94 -10.24 -19.78 -6.40
N THR A 95 -10.95 -20.29 -7.40
CA THR A 95 -11.83 -19.48 -8.25
C THR A 95 -12.82 -18.64 -7.43
N GLU A 96 -13.39 -19.20 -6.37
CA GLU A 96 -14.37 -18.53 -5.51
C GLU A 96 -13.73 -17.44 -4.65
N LEU A 97 -12.57 -17.73 -4.03
CA LEU A 97 -11.87 -16.73 -3.23
C LEU A 97 -11.28 -15.60 -4.08
N ALA A 98 -10.84 -15.92 -5.30
CA ALA A 98 -10.36 -14.93 -6.25
C ALA A 98 -11.48 -13.97 -6.69
N GLU A 99 -12.74 -14.45 -6.82
CA GLU A 99 -13.88 -13.58 -7.16
C GLU A 99 -14.04 -12.43 -6.17
N LEU A 100 -13.86 -12.68 -4.88
CA LEU A 100 -13.95 -11.65 -3.84
C LEU A 100 -12.96 -10.51 -4.05
N VAL A 101 -11.78 -10.81 -4.60
CA VAL A 101 -10.76 -9.81 -4.93
C VAL A 101 -11.08 -9.12 -6.26
N VAL A 102 -11.48 -9.90 -7.27
CA VAL A 102 -11.81 -9.40 -8.63
C VAL A 102 -12.94 -8.36 -8.61
N ILE A 103 -13.97 -8.57 -7.78
CA ILE A 103 -15.09 -7.62 -7.67
C ILE A 103 -14.71 -6.33 -6.95
N ASN A 104 -13.61 -6.30 -6.20
CA ASN A 104 -13.13 -5.12 -5.50
C ASN A 104 -12.20 -4.29 -6.39
N GLN A 105 -12.76 -3.66 -7.42
CA GLN A 105 -11.99 -2.86 -8.39
C GLN A 105 -11.23 -1.70 -7.73
N VAL A 106 -11.75 -1.11 -6.65
CA VAL A 106 -11.06 -0.04 -5.92
C VAL A 106 -9.69 -0.53 -5.41
N ARG A 107 -9.64 -1.76 -4.88
CA ARG A 107 -8.39 -2.39 -4.44
C ARG A 107 -7.42 -2.61 -5.61
N LEU A 108 -7.93 -3.15 -6.71
CA LEU A 108 -7.11 -3.44 -7.90
C LEU A 108 -6.53 -2.17 -8.53
N LEU A 109 -7.29 -1.07 -8.52
CA LEU A 109 -6.84 0.23 -9.03
C LEU A 109 -5.84 0.91 -8.09
N ARG A 110 -5.98 0.73 -6.78
CA ARG A 110 -5.02 1.24 -5.79
C ARG A 110 -3.66 0.53 -5.88
N ARG A 111 -3.66 -0.78 -6.19
CA ARG A 111 -2.45 -1.60 -6.28
C ARG A 111 -2.46 -2.45 -7.54
N THR A 112 -1.93 -1.90 -8.64
CA THR A 112 -1.95 -2.56 -9.95
C THR A 112 -1.09 -3.83 -10.01
N SER A 113 -0.10 -4.01 -9.13
CA SER A 113 0.65 -5.27 -8.99
C SER A 113 -0.22 -6.44 -8.52
N LEU A 114 -1.29 -6.16 -7.74
CA LEU A 114 -2.28 -7.18 -7.35
C LEU A 114 -3.08 -7.67 -8.56
N LEU A 115 -3.42 -6.76 -9.48
CA LEU A 115 -4.08 -7.13 -10.74
C LEU A 115 -3.18 -8.09 -11.54
N GLU A 116 -1.89 -7.78 -11.68
CA GLU A 116 -0.91 -8.64 -12.38
C GLU A 116 -0.75 -10.00 -11.69
N ALA A 117 -0.75 -10.03 -10.35
CA ALA A 117 -0.69 -11.28 -9.59
C ALA A 117 -1.94 -12.15 -9.79
N LEU A 118 -3.13 -11.55 -9.86
CA LEU A 118 -4.37 -12.26 -10.19
C LEU A 118 -4.38 -12.77 -11.64
N GLU A 119 -3.91 -11.98 -12.61
CA GLU A 119 -3.83 -12.41 -14.02
C GLU A 119 -2.95 -13.66 -14.19
N ALA A 120 -1.97 -13.84 -13.30
CA ALA A 120 -1.12 -15.03 -13.26
C ALA A 120 -1.72 -16.24 -12.50
N ASN A 121 -2.93 -16.12 -11.93
CA ASN A 121 -3.60 -17.21 -11.23
C ASN A 121 -4.23 -18.20 -12.24
N PRO A 122 -3.81 -19.48 -12.26
CA PRO A 122 -4.35 -20.48 -13.18
C PRO A 122 -5.81 -20.85 -12.91
N SER A 123 -6.29 -20.66 -11.68
CA SER A 123 -7.64 -21.02 -11.21
C SER A 123 -8.71 -20.02 -11.63
N LEU A 124 -8.37 -18.88 -12.24
CA LEU A 124 -9.38 -17.90 -12.65
C LEU A 124 -10.32 -18.45 -13.72
N SER A 125 -11.60 -18.15 -13.57
CA SER A 125 -12.62 -18.40 -14.59
C SER A 125 -12.40 -17.51 -15.83
N ASN A 126 -12.99 -17.90 -16.95
CA ASN A 126 -12.92 -17.10 -18.18
C ASN A 126 -13.54 -15.70 -18.00
N ASP A 127 -14.62 -15.61 -17.20
CA ASP A 127 -15.26 -14.35 -16.90
C ASP A 127 -14.36 -13.44 -16.04
N GLN A 128 -13.74 -13.99 -14.99
CA GLN A 128 -12.77 -13.27 -14.16
C GLN A 128 -11.62 -12.72 -15.00
N LYS A 129 -11.02 -13.55 -15.85
CA LYS A 129 -9.95 -13.14 -16.77
C LYS A 129 -10.40 -12.03 -17.72
N ARG A 130 -11.63 -12.12 -18.24
CA ARG A 130 -12.23 -11.09 -19.10
C ARG A 130 -12.37 -9.77 -18.36
N ARG A 131 -12.95 -9.77 -17.15
CA ARG A 131 -13.16 -8.57 -16.33
C ARG A 131 -11.83 -7.89 -15.93
N LEU A 132 -10.79 -8.67 -15.63
CA LEU A 132 -9.46 -8.12 -15.35
C LEU A 132 -8.84 -7.42 -16.57
N ARG A 133 -8.95 -8.03 -17.77
CA ARG A 133 -8.50 -7.39 -19.02
C ARG A 133 -9.27 -6.10 -19.32
N GLU A 134 -10.59 -6.12 -19.19
CA GLU A 134 -11.42 -4.93 -19.39
C GLU A 134 -11.04 -3.81 -18.43
N LEU A 135 -10.79 -4.12 -17.15
CA LEU A 135 -10.31 -3.15 -16.16
C LEU A 135 -8.95 -2.57 -16.57
N ARG A 136 -8.02 -3.43 -17.02
CA ARG A 136 -6.69 -3.02 -17.48
C ARG A 136 -6.77 -2.05 -18.66
N GLU A 137 -7.59 -2.36 -19.66
CA GLU A 137 -7.80 -1.54 -20.85
C GLU A 137 -8.48 -0.21 -20.51
N THR A 138 -9.54 -0.25 -19.71
CA THR A 138 -10.33 0.93 -19.31
C THR A 138 -9.46 1.97 -18.60
N PHE A 139 -8.58 1.53 -17.70
CA PHE A 139 -7.73 2.42 -16.90
C PHE A 139 -6.29 2.55 -17.44
N LYS A 140 -6.00 2.01 -18.63
CA LYS A 140 -4.68 2.05 -19.29
C LYS A 140 -3.53 1.56 -18.37
N ILE A 141 -3.79 0.53 -17.58
CA ILE A 141 -2.83 0.01 -16.59
C ILE A 141 -1.65 -0.67 -17.31
N GLY A 142 -0.44 -0.17 -17.05
CA GLY A 142 0.80 -0.67 -17.67
C GLY A 142 1.06 -0.14 -19.09
N ALA A 143 0.25 0.78 -19.61
CA ALA A 143 0.60 1.52 -20.80
C ALA A 143 1.79 2.46 -20.49
N LYS A 144 3.00 2.11 -20.94
CA LYS A 144 4.12 3.07 -20.94
C LYS A 144 3.68 4.28 -21.76
N GLY A 145 3.80 5.46 -21.16
CA GLY A 145 3.24 6.71 -21.66
C GLY A 145 3.45 6.88 -23.15
N GLU A 146 2.36 7.17 -23.87
CA GLU A 146 2.48 7.87 -25.13
C GLU A 146 3.31 9.13 -24.86
N PRO A 147 4.35 9.42 -25.66
CA PRO A 147 5.06 10.68 -25.53
C PRO A 147 4.02 11.80 -25.62
N SER A 148 4.00 12.68 -24.61
CA SER A 148 3.16 13.88 -24.65
C SER A 148 3.30 14.51 -26.03
N PRO A 149 2.18 14.92 -26.66
CA PRO A 149 2.27 15.67 -27.91
C PRO A 149 3.24 16.82 -27.64
N LYS A 150 4.37 16.83 -28.35
CA LYS A 150 5.32 17.93 -28.32
C LYS A 150 4.49 19.18 -28.61
N HIS A 151 4.27 20.02 -27.61
CA HIS A 151 3.79 21.37 -27.86
C HIS A 151 4.75 21.94 -28.92
N PRO A 152 4.25 22.55 -30.01
CA PRO A 152 5.14 23.19 -30.96
C PRO A 152 5.97 24.19 -30.16
N ALA A 153 7.29 24.01 -30.20
CA ALA A 153 8.22 24.90 -29.54
C ALA A 153 7.94 26.31 -30.04
N THR A 154 7.46 27.19 -29.16
CA THR A 154 7.49 28.61 -29.40
C THR A 154 8.95 28.96 -29.67
N PRO A 155 9.32 29.52 -30.84
CA PRO A 155 10.70 29.89 -31.10
C PRO A 155 11.14 30.92 -30.04
N PRO A 156 12.38 30.81 -29.51
CA PRO A 156 12.89 31.79 -28.56
C PRO A 156 12.94 33.17 -29.21
N PRO A 157 12.71 34.27 -28.46
CA PRO A 157 12.90 35.61 -28.98
C PRO A 157 14.37 35.77 -29.40
N ALA A 158 14.56 36.30 -30.61
CA ALA A 158 15.87 36.57 -31.18
C ALA A 158 16.71 37.41 -30.20
N SER A 159 17.89 36.91 -29.86
CA SER A 159 18.91 37.67 -29.14
C SER A 159 19.55 38.64 -30.13
N GLU A 160 19.37 39.94 -29.91
CA GLU A 160 20.13 40.97 -30.63
C GLU A 160 21.61 40.95 -30.17
N PRO A 161 22.57 41.08 -31.09
CA PRO A 161 23.98 40.99 -30.78
C PRO A 161 24.51 42.29 -30.17
N ASN A 162 25.10 42.17 -28.98
CA ASN A 162 25.84 43.23 -28.32
C ASN A 162 27.14 43.50 -29.10
N ALA A 163 27.25 44.69 -29.71
CA ALA A 163 28.47 45.15 -30.36
C ALA A 163 29.29 45.99 -29.37
N GLU A 164 30.44 45.44 -29.01
CA GLU A 164 31.48 46.02 -28.18
C GLU A 164 32.32 47.02 -28.99
N ALA A 165 32.48 48.27 -28.52
CA ALA A 165 33.59 49.14 -28.92
C ALA A 165 33.86 50.29 -27.92
N ALA A 166 35.03 50.20 -27.29
CA ALA A 166 35.99 51.26 -26.94
C ALA A 166 35.70 52.28 -25.80
N GLU A 167 36.43 52.10 -24.69
CA GLU A 167 36.91 53.11 -23.72
C GLU A 167 37.90 54.13 -24.36
N PRO A 168 38.37 55.26 -23.73
CA PRO A 168 38.44 55.57 -22.27
C PRO A 168 38.22 57.05 -21.83
N LEU A 169 38.38 57.30 -20.51
CA LEU A 169 39.06 58.45 -19.84
C LEU A 169 38.22 59.42 -18.94
N ALA A 170 38.13 59.08 -17.63
CA ALA A 170 38.40 59.85 -16.37
C ALA A 170 37.99 61.35 -16.16
N PRO A 171 37.97 61.92 -14.92
CA PRO A 171 37.71 61.38 -13.55
C PRO A 171 36.86 62.27 -12.57
N ALA A 172 36.32 61.63 -11.51
CA ALA A 172 36.14 62.06 -10.08
C ALA A 172 35.29 63.32 -9.70
N PRO A 173 34.99 63.59 -8.40
CA PRO A 173 34.44 62.75 -7.31
C PRO A 173 33.24 63.46 -6.57
N THR A 174 32.82 62.92 -5.41
CA THR A 174 32.44 63.62 -4.14
C THR A 174 31.07 63.25 -3.53
N SER A 175 31.13 62.90 -2.23
CA SER A 175 30.12 63.01 -1.13
C SER A 175 28.73 62.36 -1.31
N GLU A 176 28.09 61.74 -0.32
CA GLU A 176 28.22 61.94 1.12
C GLU A 176 27.54 60.81 1.90
N ALA A 177 28.05 60.60 3.10
CA ALA A 177 27.55 59.72 4.14
C ALA A 177 26.14 60.11 4.64
N ARG A 178 25.35 59.12 5.08
CA ARG A 178 24.92 58.94 6.49
C ARG A 178 23.80 57.91 6.61
N SER A 179 24.08 56.81 7.33
CA SER A 179 23.56 56.50 8.68
C SER A 179 22.04 56.37 8.75
N ARG A 180 21.48 55.16 8.89
CA ARG A 180 21.30 54.43 10.16
C ARG A 180 20.94 55.33 11.36
N ARG A 181 19.66 55.31 11.78
CA ARG A 181 19.14 55.25 13.16
C ARG A 181 17.61 55.26 13.07
N SER A 182 16.90 54.24 13.57
CA SER A 182 16.61 53.93 14.97
C SER A 182 15.33 54.60 15.47
N THR A 183 14.52 53.78 16.13
CA THR A 183 13.59 54.07 17.25
C THR A 183 12.26 54.76 16.95
N GLY A 184 11.21 54.08 17.42
CA GLY A 184 9.81 54.48 17.48
C GLY A 184 8.98 53.25 17.80
#